data_AF-R6C744-F1
#
_entry.id   AF-R6C744-F1
#
_cell.length_a   1.000
_cell.length_b   1.000
_cell.length_c   1.000
_cell.angle_alpha   90.00
_cell.angle_beta   90.00
_cell.angle_gamma   90.00
#
_symmetry.space_group_name_H-M   'P 1'
#
loop_
_entity.id
_entity.type
_entity.pdbx_description
1 polymer ?
#
loop_
_entity_poly.entity_id
_entity_poly.type
_entity_poly.pdbx_seq_one_letter_code
_entity_poly.pdbx_strand_id
1 'polypeptide(L)'
;MGALNYGLQEEELKPLVDAWRLSNPHITKFWWDVDKAASTCVRERTATETHGVRFYYQSGMMFVVLPSGRRLVYVKPKMGLNRFGNESVTYEGVGEQKKWLRLESYGPKFVENIVQATARDILAEAMFRLNAAGYRIVMHVHDEAVIEAPPDTSLENICSVMGQTPTWASGLLLRADGYVCDFYKKD
;
A
#
# COMPACT_ATOMS: atom_id res chain seq x y z
N MET A 1 15.27 -17.75 -2.78
CA MET A 1 14.65 -16.53 -3.36
C MET A 1 13.90 -16.92 -4.63
N GLY A 2 12.72 -16.35 -4.90
CA GLY A 2 11.90 -16.76 -6.05
C GLY A 2 12.62 -16.67 -7.40
N ALA A 3 13.42 -15.62 -7.62
CA ALA A 3 14.15 -15.40 -8.88
C ALA A 3 15.08 -16.55 -9.30
N LEU A 4 15.75 -17.22 -8.34
CA LEU A 4 16.60 -18.37 -8.63
C LEU A 4 15.79 -19.57 -9.15
N ASN A 5 14.57 -19.75 -8.63
CA ASN A 5 13.65 -20.79 -9.10
C ASN A 5 13.10 -20.50 -10.51
N TYR A 6 13.27 -19.28 -11.02
CA TYR A 6 12.91 -18.88 -12.39
C TYR A 6 14.12 -18.86 -13.34
N GLY A 7 15.24 -19.47 -12.96
CA GLY A 7 16.40 -19.69 -13.85
C GLY A 7 17.46 -18.59 -13.86
N LEU A 8 17.33 -17.56 -13.00
CA LEU A 8 18.36 -16.53 -12.83
C LEU A 8 19.50 -17.06 -11.95
N GLN A 9 20.73 -16.70 -12.30
CA GLN A 9 21.91 -16.94 -11.47
C GLN A 9 22.01 -15.88 -10.36
N GLU A 10 22.69 -16.22 -9.26
CA GLU A 10 22.80 -15.33 -8.10
C GLU A 10 23.53 -14.02 -8.45
N GLU A 11 24.52 -14.10 -9.34
CA GLU A 11 25.31 -12.98 -9.83
C GLU A 11 24.48 -12.00 -10.66
N GLU A 12 23.38 -12.45 -11.27
CA GLU A 12 22.49 -11.63 -12.10
C GLU A 12 21.51 -10.80 -11.26
N LEU A 13 21.25 -11.19 -10.01
CA LEU A 13 20.20 -10.57 -9.18
C LEU A 13 20.49 -9.10 -8.89
N LYS A 14 21.70 -8.77 -8.44
CA LYS A 14 22.06 -7.39 -8.06
C LYS A 14 22.08 -6.44 -9.27
N PRO A 15 22.71 -6.79 -10.40
CA PRO A 15 22.64 -5.99 -11.62
C PRO A 15 21.21 -5.71 -12.10
N LEU A 16 20.31 -6.71 -12.07
CA LEU A 16 18.91 -6.53 -12.47
C LEU A 16 18.16 -5.58 -11.55
N VAL A 17 18.34 -5.73 -10.23
CA VAL A 17 17.75 -4.82 -9.24
C VAL A 17 18.24 -3.39 -9.45
N ASP A 18 19.53 -3.20 -9.71
CA ASP A 18 20.12 -1.87 -9.91
C ASP A 18 19.66 -1.24 -11.23
N ALA A 19 19.61 -2.02 -12.31
CA ALA A 19 19.11 -1.57 -13.61
C ALA A 19 17.63 -1.14 -13.53
N TRP A 20 16.80 -1.90 -12.79
CA TRP A 20 15.42 -1.52 -12.54
C TRP A 20 15.33 -0.22 -11.75
N ARG A 21 16.12 -0.07 -10.67
CA ARG A 21 16.14 1.15 -9.84
C ARG A 21 16.57 2.38 -10.64
N LEU A 22 17.57 2.23 -11.51
CA LEU A 22 18.06 3.29 -12.38
C LEU A 22 17.00 3.70 -13.42
N SER A 23 16.29 2.73 -13.98
CA SER A 23 15.20 2.97 -14.95
C SER A 23 13.93 3.54 -14.31
N ASN A 24 13.79 3.46 -12.98
CA ASN A 24 12.60 3.89 -12.24
C ASN A 24 12.94 4.94 -11.16
N PRO A 25 13.52 6.10 -11.55
CA PRO A 25 14.04 7.08 -10.60
C PRO A 25 12.94 7.74 -9.76
N HIS A 26 11.73 7.90 -10.30
CA HIS A 26 10.61 8.48 -9.54
C HIS A 26 10.13 7.56 -8.42
N ILE A 27 10.09 6.24 -8.65
CA ILE A 27 9.69 5.26 -7.64
C ILE A 27 10.74 5.20 -6.52
N THR A 28 12.01 5.09 -6.88
CA THR A 28 13.09 5.07 -5.89
C THR A 28 13.19 6.38 -5.11
N LYS A 29 13.00 7.52 -5.78
CA LYS A 29 12.91 8.82 -5.12
C LYS A 29 11.77 8.86 -4.10
N PHE A 30 10.58 8.37 -4.45
CA PHE A 30 9.45 8.31 -3.53
C PHE A 30 9.79 7.51 -2.25
N TRP A 31 10.48 6.36 -2.39
CA TRP A 31 10.94 5.57 -1.24
C TRP A 31 11.83 6.38 -0.29
N TRP A 32 12.81 7.08 -0.83
CA TRP A 32 13.78 7.82 -0.01
C TRP A 32 13.22 9.14 0.54
N ASP A 33 12.30 9.78 -0.19
CA ASP A 33 11.59 10.95 0.33
C ASP A 33 10.68 10.55 1.51
N VAL A 34 10.02 9.39 1.45
CA VAL A 34 9.27 8.82 2.58
C VAL A 34 10.18 8.44 3.74
N ASP A 35 11.33 7.81 3.47
CA ASP A 35 12.31 7.48 4.50
C ASP A 35 12.78 8.73 5.27
N LYS A 36 13.12 9.79 4.52
CA LYS A 36 13.54 11.07 5.06
C LYS A 36 12.42 11.70 5.89
N ALA A 37 11.18 11.72 5.39
CA ALA A 37 10.05 12.30 6.09
C ALA A 37 9.77 11.56 7.41
N ALA A 38 9.72 10.23 7.39
CA ALA A 38 9.50 9.41 8.59
C ALA A 38 10.64 9.55 9.61
N SER A 39 11.90 9.47 9.16
CA SER A 39 13.07 9.62 10.04
C SER A 39 13.13 10.99 10.70
N THR A 40 12.85 12.06 9.94
CA THR A 40 12.81 13.44 10.47
C THR A 40 11.67 13.60 11.47
N CYS A 41 10.47 13.10 11.15
CA CYS A 41 9.31 13.10 12.05
C CYS A 41 9.63 12.41 13.38
N VAL A 42 10.30 11.26 13.37
CA VAL A 42 10.63 10.49 14.59
C VAL A 42 11.77 11.13 15.38
N ARG A 43 12.83 11.57 14.70
CA ARG A 43 14.02 12.16 15.34
C ARG A 43 13.70 13.50 16.01
N GLU A 44 13.00 14.37 15.29
CA GLU A 44 12.70 15.74 15.73
C GLU A 44 11.35 15.85 16.44
N ARG A 45 10.53 14.78 16.43
CA ARG A 45 9.16 14.75 16.98
C ARG A 45 8.29 15.86 16.41
N THR A 46 8.40 16.06 15.10
CA THR A 46 7.73 17.13 14.36
C THR A 46 6.78 16.55 13.30
N ALA A 47 6.07 17.41 12.58
CA ALA A 47 5.33 17.04 11.40
C ALA A 47 6.19 17.21 10.14
N THR A 48 6.10 16.26 9.22
CA THR A 48 6.73 16.32 7.89
C THR A 48 5.73 15.86 6.83
N GLU A 49 5.99 16.18 5.57
CA GLU A 49 5.09 15.82 4.47
C GLU A 49 5.87 15.54 3.20
N THR A 50 5.38 14.59 2.41
CA THR A 50 5.91 14.31 1.08
C THR A 50 4.82 13.66 0.22
N HIS A 51 4.68 14.07 -1.04
CA HIS A 51 3.72 13.48 -1.99
C HIS A 51 2.26 13.41 -1.46
N GLY A 52 1.82 14.41 -0.68
CA GLY A 52 0.48 14.40 -0.07
C GLY A 52 0.31 13.41 1.10
N VAL A 53 1.39 12.77 1.54
CA VAL A 53 1.43 11.91 2.73
C VAL A 53 2.05 12.70 3.89
N ARG A 54 1.28 12.90 4.95
CA ARG A 54 1.70 13.65 6.13
C ARG A 54 2.12 12.73 7.26
N PHE A 55 3.27 13.00 7.85
CA PHE A 55 3.80 12.30 9.01
C PHE A 55 3.75 13.23 10.21
N TYR A 56 3.36 12.73 11.38
CA TYR A 56 3.49 13.51 12.61
C TYR A 56 3.66 12.62 13.83
N TYR A 57 4.39 13.14 14.83
CA TYR A 57 4.56 12.48 16.12
C TYR A 57 3.55 13.03 17.13
N GLN A 58 2.78 12.16 17.78
CA GLN A 58 1.85 12.53 18.84
C GLN A 58 1.72 11.40 19.85
N SER A 59 1.76 11.74 21.15
CA SER A 59 1.46 10.80 22.24
C SER A 59 2.23 9.47 22.18
N GLY A 60 3.51 9.53 21.80
CA GLY A 60 4.35 8.33 21.69
C GLY A 60 4.09 7.48 20.45
N MET A 61 3.40 8.02 19.45
CA MET A 61 3.09 7.36 18.18
C MET A 61 3.54 8.23 17.01
N MET A 62 3.95 7.60 15.91
CA MET A 62 4.06 8.26 14.61
C MET A 62 2.82 7.89 13.80
N PHE A 63 2.16 8.91 13.28
CA PHE A 63 1.04 8.76 12.35
C PHE A 63 1.52 9.05 10.94
N VAL A 64 1.08 8.22 9.98
CA VAL A 64 1.22 8.45 8.55
C VAL A 64 -0.19 8.63 7.99
N VAL A 65 -0.52 9.85 7.59
CA VAL A 65 -1.83 10.24 7.08
C VAL A 65 -1.80 10.18 5.56
N LEU A 66 -2.68 9.37 4.99
CA LEU A 66 -2.83 9.22 3.55
C LEU A 66 -3.74 10.32 2.98
N PRO A 67 -3.72 10.55 1.65
CA PRO A 67 -4.63 11.50 1.01
C PRO A 67 -6.12 11.22 1.26
N SER A 68 -6.50 9.96 1.46
CA SER A 68 -7.85 9.53 1.88
C SER A 68 -8.24 9.97 3.29
N GLY A 69 -7.30 10.50 4.09
CA GLY A 69 -7.46 10.81 5.50
C GLY A 69 -7.20 9.62 6.45
N ARG A 70 -7.01 8.41 5.93
CA ARG A 70 -6.62 7.23 6.73
C ARG A 70 -5.32 7.49 7.46
N ARG A 71 -5.21 7.00 8.69
CA ARG A 71 -3.99 7.09 9.51
C ARG A 71 -3.40 5.70 9.77
N LEU A 72 -2.18 5.47 9.32
CA LEU A 72 -1.35 4.35 9.76
C LEU A 72 -0.60 4.75 11.02
N VAL A 73 -0.52 3.85 12.00
CA VAL A 73 0.02 4.16 13.33
C VAL A 73 1.20 3.26 13.65
N TYR A 74 2.32 3.88 14.02
CA TYR A 74 3.55 3.20 14.44
C TYR A 74 3.79 3.52 15.92
N VAL A 75 3.75 2.49 16.78
CA VAL A 75 3.77 2.64 18.24
C VAL A 75 5.19 2.81 18.76
N LYS A 76 5.40 3.77 19.67
CA LYS A 76 6.69 4.11 20.31
C LYS A 76 7.87 4.14 19.33
N PRO A 77 7.77 4.92 18.24
CA PRO A 77 8.81 4.95 17.25
C PRO A 77 10.03 5.70 17.79
N LYS A 78 11.22 5.22 17.42
CA LYS A 78 12.52 5.86 17.73
C LYS A 78 13.56 5.49 16.68
N MET A 79 14.57 6.32 16.52
CA MET A 79 15.74 5.95 15.73
C MET A 79 16.51 4.81 16.42
N GLY A 80 16.94 3.83 15.64
CA GLY A 80 17.74 2.70 16.09
C GLY A 80 18.58 2.14 14.95
N LEU A 81 19.33 1.07 15.21
CA LEU A 81 20.10 0.41 14.18
C LEU A 81 19.26 -0.69 13.52
N ASN A 82 19.33 -0.78 12.19
CA ASN A 82 18.80 -1.91 11.47
C ASN A 82 19.76 -3.12 11.53
N ARG A 83 19.33 -4.25 10.99
CA ARG A 83 20.12 -5.50 10.88
C ARG A 83 21.45 -5.36 10.15
N PHE A 84 21.66 -4.27 9.40
CA PHE A 84 22.91 -3.96 8.70
C PHE A 84 23.77 -2.93 9.43
N GLY A 85 23.39 -2.53 10.65
CA GLY A 85 24.12 -1.55 11.46
C GLY A 85 23.90 -0.09 11.04
N ASN A 86 22.98 0.20 10.13
CA ASN A 86 22.65 1.56 9.71
C ASN A 86 21.50 2.13 10.55
N GLU A 87 21.50 3.45 10.73
CA GLU A 87 20.38 4.13 11.41
C GLU A 87 19.07 3.96 10.62
N SER A 88 17.97 3.68 11.32
CA SER A 88 16.64 3.47 10.75
C SER A 88 15.54 3.78 11.78
N VAL A 89 14.31 3.97 11.31
CA VAL A 89 13.16 4.07 12.21
C VAL A 89 12.82 2.69 12.75
N THR A 90 12.71 2.56 14.07
CA THR A 90 12.19 1.37 14.74
C THR A 90 10.90 1.68 15.48
N TYR A 91 10.01 0.70 15.64
CA TYR A 91 8.74 0.85 16.34
C TYR A 91 8.34 -0.45 17.02
N GLU A 92 7.38 -0.40 17.93
CA GLU A 92 6.84 -1.58 18.59
C GLU A 92 5.63 -2.13 17.81
N GLY A 93 5.61 -3.44 17.58
CA GLY A 93 4.54 -4.11 16.84
C GLY A 93 4.60 -5.62 16.94
N VAL A 94 3.67 -6.29 16.27
CA VAL A 94 3.59 -7.75 16.24
C VAL A 94 4.53 -8.28 15.14
N GLY A 95 5.58 -8.99 15.54
CA GLY A 95 6.47 -9.68 14.59
C GLY A 95 5.87 -10.98 14.04
N GLU A 96 6.59 -11.64 13.15
CA GLU A 96 6.13 -12.88 12.46
C GLU A 96 5.73 -14.00 13.43
N GLN A 97 6.40 -14.09 14.60
CA GLN A 97 6.08 -15.05 15.65
C GLN A 97 4.85 -14.68 16.49
N LYS A 98 4.04 -13.70 16.06
CA LYS A 98 2.88 -13.15 16.78
C LYS A 98 3.21 -12.62 18.18
N LYS A 99 4.46 -12.18 18.39
CA LYS A 99 4.93 -11.57 19.64
C LYS A 99 5.14 -10.07 19.47
N TRP A 100 4.91 -9.33 20.55
CA TRP A 100 5.24 -7.91 20.60
C TRP A 100 6.74 -7.72 20.64
N LEU A 101 7.28 -7.04 19.64
CA LEU A 101 8.72 -6.87 19.41
C LEU A 101 8.99 -5.45 18.92
N ARG A 102 10.28 -5.07 18.95
CA ARG A 102 10.75 -3.86 18.26
C ARG A 102 11.13 -4.24 16.83
N LEU A 103 10.43 -3.66 15.88
CA LEU A 103 10.59 -3.87 14.45
C LEU A 103 11.38 -2.70 13.85
N GLU A 104 12.23 -2.99 12.86
CA GLU A 104 12.85 -1.96 12.02
C GLU A 104 11.97 -1.65 10.80
N SER A 105 12.11 -0.44 10.27
CA SER A 105 11.49 -0.04 9.01
C SER A 105 12.39 0.94 8.26
N TYR A 106 12.08 1.11 6.98
CA TYR A 106 12.83 1.93 6.05
C TYR A 106 11.89 2.35 4.92
N GLY A 107 12.26 3.37 4.14
CA GLY A 107 11.44 3.99 3.10
C GLY A 107 10.58 3.03 2.28
N PRO A 108 11.17 2.05 1.57
CA PRO A 108 10.44 1.03 0.83
C PRO A 108 9.39 0.26 1.65
N LYS A 109 9.65 -0.06 2.93
CA LYS A 109 8.68 -0.76 3.79
C LYS A 109 7.53 0.15 4.24
N PHE A 110 7.81 1.43 4.50
CA PHE A 110 6.74 2.42 4.71
C PHE A 110 5.90 2.59 3.46
N VAL A 111 6.53 2.69 2.29
CA VAL A 111 5.86 2.82 1.00
C VAL A 111 4.98 1.61 0.70
N GLU A 112 5.43 0.39 0.99
CA GLU A 112 4.61 -0.82 0.90
C GLU A 112 3.29 -0.65 1.69
N ASN A 113 3.37 -0.26 2.96
CA ASN A 113 2.19 -0.05 3.79
C ASN A 113 1.30 1.10 3.28
N ILE A 114 1.89 2.21 2.84
CA ILE A 114 1.18 3.36 2.26
C ILE A 114 0.39 2.93 1.02
N VAL A 115 1.02 2.20 0.09
CA VAL A 115 0.39 1.78 -1.16
C VAL A 115 -0.71 0.75 -0.90
N GLN A 116 -0.47 -0.26 -0.05
CA GLN A 116 -1.49 -1.24 0.32
C GLN A 116 -2.71 -0.57 0.98
N ALA A 117 -2.46 0.37 1.90
CA ALA A 117 -3.53 1.08 2.57
C ALA A 117 -4.32 1.98 1.61
N THR A 118 -3.63 2.67 0.70
CA THR A 118 -4.26 3.50 -0.34
C THR A 118 -5.12 2.65 -1.29
N ALA A 119 -4.61 1.50 -1.74
CA ALA A 119 -5.38 0.57 -2.57
C ALA A 119 -6.64 0.06 -1.86
N ARG A 120 -6.54 -0.23 -0.55
CA ARG A 120 -7.70 -0.63 0.25
C ARG A 120 -8.73 0.50 0.41
N ASP A 121 -8.29 1.76 0.52
CA ASP A 121 -9.21 2.91 0.55
C ASP A 121 -9.96 3.07 -0.79
N ILE A 122 -9.25 2.92 -1.92
CA ILE A 122 -9.86 2.96 -3.26
C ILE A 122 -10.92 1.86 -3.41
N LEU A 123 -10.59 0.61 -3.06
CA LEU A 123 -11.53 -0.50 -3.15
C LEU A 123 -12.74 -0.29 -2.23
N ALA A 124 -12.52 0.16 -0.98
CA ALA A 124 -13.62 0.37 -0.04
C ALA A 124 -14.62 1.40 -0.58
N GLU A 125 -14.15 2.51 -1.17
CA GLU A 125 -15.04 3.49 -1.81
C GLU A 125 -15.75 2.94 -3.04
N ALA A 126 -15.06 2.13 -3.87
CA ALA A 126 -15.69 1.46 -5.00
C ALA A 126 -16.81 0.53 -4.54
N MET A 127 -16.58 -0.25 -3.48
CA MET A 127 -17.61 -1.11 -2.88
C MET A 127 -18.80 -0.32 -2.35
N PHE A 128 -18.59 0.86 -1.74
CA PHE A 128 -19.70 1.73 -1.32
C PHE A 128 -20.52 2.23 -2.52
N ARG A 129 -19.86 2.64 -3.62
CA ARG A 129 -20.56 3.06 -4.85
C ARG A 129 -21.35 1.91 -5.48
N LEU A 130 -20.75 0.73 -5.57
CA LEU A 130 -21.40 -0.48 -6.09
C LEU A 130 -22.65 -0.83 -5.26
N ASN A 131 -22.53 -0.83 -3.93
CA ASN A 131 -23.67 -1.07 -3.05
C ASN A 131 -24.77 0.00 -3.22
N ALA A 132 -24.39 1.28 -3.33
CA ALA A 132 -25.34 2.37 -3.56
C ALA A 132 -26.05 2.26 -4.93
N ALA A 133 -25.41 1.65 -5.92
CA ALA A 133 -26.00 1.33 -7.22
C ALA A 133 -26.90 0.06 -7.20
N GLY A 134 -27.04 -0.61 -6.05
CA GLY A 134 -27.88 -1.80 -5.88
C GLY A 134 -27.20 -3.12 -6.17
N TYR A 135 -25.89 -3.14 -6.42
CA TYR A 135 -25.15 -4.38 -6.63
C TYR A 135 -24.89 -5.12 -5.32
N ARG A 136 -25.23 -6.42 -5.30
CA ARG A 136 -25.03 -7.28 -4.14
C ARG A 136 -23.62 -7.86 -4.14
N ILE A 137 -22.70 -7.19 -3.44
CA ILE A 137 -21.36 -7.72 -3.20
C ILE A 137 -21.46 -8.87 -2.19
N VAL A 138 -21.09 -10.08 -2.60
CA VAL A 138 -21.13 -11.29 -1.77
C VAL A 138 -19.78 -11.60 -1.12
N MET A 139 -18.68 -11.18 -1.73
CA MET A 139 -17.34 -11.22 -1.14
C MET A 139 -16.39 -10.25 -1.84
N HIS A 140 -15.20 -10.08 -1.28
CA HIS A 140 -14.09 -9.38 -1.94
C HIS A 140 -12.78 -10.15 -1.69
N VAL A 141 -11.89 -10.18 -2.68
CA VAL A 141 -10.60 -10.87 -2.58
C VAL A 141 -9.54 -9.96 -3.18
N HIS A 142 -8.53 -9.58 -2.38
CA HIS A 142 -7.55 -8.56 -2.80
C HIS A 142 -8.22 -7.26 -3.28
N ASP A 143 -8.11 -6.95 -4.56
CA ASP A 143 -8.69 -5.82 -5.28
C ASP A 143 -9.98 -6.17 -6.05
N GLU A 144 -10.46 -7.41 -5.95
CA GLU A 144 -11.68 -7.91 -6.59
C GLU A 144 -12.92 -7.74 -5.71
N ALA A 145 -14.02 -7.31 -6.31
CA ALA A 145 -15.37 -7.37 -5.72
C ALA A 145 -16.19 -8.42 -6.47
N VAL A 146 -16.77 -9.38 -5.74
CA VAL A 146 -17.61 -10.44 -6.31
C VAL A 146 -19.06 -10.09 -6.08
N ILE A 147 -19.81 -10.00 -7.17
CA ILE A 147 -21.21 -9.55 -7.18
C ILE A 147 -22.08 -10.70 -7.67
N GLU A 148 -23.14 -11.00 -6.92
CA GLU A 148 -24.24 -11.85 -7.39
C GLU A 148 -25.30 -10.94 -8.02
N ALA A 149 -25.62 -11.16 -9.29
CA ALA A 149 -26.53 -10.30 -10.03
C ALA A 149 -27.41 -11.08 -11.02
N PRO A 150 -28.57 -10.55 -11.41
CA PRO A 150 -29.39 -11.09 -12.50
C PRO A 150 -28.59 -11.28 -13.81
N PRO A 151 -28.92 -12.28 -14.65
CA PRO A 151 -28.15 -12.60 -15.87
C PRO A 151 -28.04 -11.46 -16.90
N ASP A 152 -28.96 -10.50 -16.88
CA ASP A 152 -29.00 -9.32 -17.74
C ASP A 152 -28.22 -8.11 -17.18
N THR A 153 -27.57 -8.28 -16.02
CA THR A 153 -26.77 -7.21 -15.41
C THR A 153 -25.54 -6.88 -16.25
N SER A 154 -25.42 -5.60 -16.64
CA SER A 154 -24.26 -5.13 -17.41
C SER A 154 -22.98 -5.14 -16.59
N LEU A 155 -22.03 -6.00 -16.98
CA LEU A 155 -20.66 -6.00 -16.47
C LEU A 155 -19.95 -4.66 -16.72
N GLU A 156 -20.16 -4.05 -17.89
CA GLU A 156 -19.57 -2.75 -18.24
C GLU A 156 -19.98 -1.66 -17.25
N ASN A 157 -21.25 -1.65 -16.83
CA ASN A 157 -21.75 -0.70 -15.83
C ASN A 157 -21.09 -0.93 -14.46
N ILE A 158 -20.93 -2.18 -14.04
CA ILE A 158 -20.24 -2.54 -12.78
C ILE A 158 -18.79 -2.04 -12.83
N CYS A 159 -18.06 -2.35 -13.90
CA CYS A 159 -16.67 -1.91 -14.09
C CYS A 159 -16.57 -0.38 -14.12
N SER A 160 -17.51 0.30 -14.79
CA SER A 160 -17.57 1.77 -14.82
C SER A 160 -17.74 2.37 -13.42
N VAL A 161 -18.63 1.80 -12.59
CA VAL A 161 -18.86 2.25 -11.20
C VAL A 161 -17.64 1.97 -10.31
N MET A 162 -17.05 0.77 -10.44
CA MET A 162 -15.87 0.37 -9.67
C MET A 162 -14.63 1.21 -10.02
N GLY A 163 -14.43 1.48 -11.32
CA GLY A 163 -13.30 2.24 -11.86
C GLY A 163 -13.36 3.76 -11.63
N GLN A 164 -14.42 4.28 -11.01
CA GLN A 164 -14.50 5.71 -10.69
C GLN A 164 -13.38 6.12 -9.74
N THR A 165 -12.60 7.12 -10.14
CA THR A 165 -11.49 7.63 -9.32
C THR A 165 -12.02 8.45 -8.14
N PRO A 166 -11.64 8.13 -6.89
CA PRO A 166 -12.00 8.94 -5.72
C PRO A 166 -11.54 10.40 -5.85
N THR A 167 -12.31 11.32 -5.27
CA THR A 167 -12.01 12.77 -5.34
C THR A 167 -10.65 13.12 -4.74
N TRP A 168 -10.22 12.43 -3.68
CA TRP A 168 -8.92 12.61 -3.04
C TRP A 168 -7.76 11.99 -3.83
N ALA A 169 -8.04 11.18 -4.86
CA ALA A 169 -7.06 10.51 -5.72
C ALA A 169 -7.04 11.10 -7.14
N SER A 170 -7.38 12.39 -7.29
CA SER A 170 -7.44 13.07 -8.58
C SER A 170 -6.16 12.86 -9.39
N GLY A 171 -6.31 12.42 -10.65
CA GLY A 171 -5.21 12.12 -11.57
C GLY A 171 -4.75 10.66 -11.56
N LEU A 172 -5.23 9.82 -10.64
CA LEU A 172 -5.03 8.38 -10.71
C LEU A 172 -5.77 7.81 -11.92
N LEU A 173 -5.05 7.10 -12.79
CA LEU A 173 -5.64 6.41 -13.95
C LEU A 173 -6.24 5.06 -13.50
N LEU A 174 -7.34 5.11 -12.76
CA LEU A 174 -8.02 3.92 -12.27
C LEU A 174 -8.88 3.27 -13.36
N ARG A 175 -8.81 1.94 -13.45
CA ARG A 175 -9.64 1.11 -14.33
C ARG A 175 -10.06 -0.13 -13.57
N ALA A 176 -11.25 -0.64 -13.88
CA ALA A 176 -11.70 -1.94 -13.43
C ALA A 176 -11.93 -2.83 -14.65
N ASP A 177 -11.63 -4.11 -14.49
CA ASP A 177 -11.92 -5.17 -15.45
C ASP A 177 -12.60 -6.31 -14.70
N GLY A 178 -13.28 -7.19 -15.42
CA GLY A 178 -14.02 -8.27 -14.80
C GLY A 178 -14.54 -9.28 -15.80
N TYR A 179 -15.20 -10.31 -15.29
CA TYR A 179 -15.81 -11.36 -16.09
C TYR A 179 -17.08 -11.88 -15.41
N VAL A 180 -17.90 -12.58 -16.18
CA VAL A 180 -19.13 -13.24 -15.69
C VAL A 180 -18.89 -14.75 -15.65
N CYS A 181 -19.33 -15.38 -14.56
CA CYS A 181 -19.27 -16.84 -14.41
C CYS A 181 -20.43 -17.34 -13.54
N ASP A 182 -20.87 -18.58 -13.77
CA ASP A 182 -21.93 -19.22 -12.98
C ASP A 182 -21.45 -19.62 -11.58
N PHE A 183 -20.13 -19.81 -11.41
CA PHE A 183 -19.50 -20.20 -10.16
C PHE A 183 -18.16 -19.51 -10.03
N TYR A 184 -17.82 -19.08 -8.82
CA TYR A 184 -16.53 -18.46 -8.52
C TYR A 184 -15.37 -19.36 -8.96
N LYS A 185 -14.44 -18.78 -9.71
CA LYS A 185 -13.18 -19.42 -10.10
C LYS A 185 -12.05 -18.61 -9.50
N LYS A 186 -11.13 -19.31 -8.85
CA LYS A 186 -9.89 -18.72 -8.37
C LYS A 186 -8.89 -18.77 -9.52
N ASP A 187 -8.57 -17.61 -10.09
CA ASP A 187 -7.39 -17.44 -10.93
C ASP A 187 -6.10 -17.39 -10.09
#